data_AF-A0A2V8B8P1-F1
#
_entry.id   AF-A0A2V8B8P1-F1
#
_cell.length_a   1.000
_cell.length_b   1.000
_cell.length_c   1.000
_cell.angle_alpha   90.00
_cell.angle_beta   90.00
_cell.angle_gamma   90.00
#
_symmetry.space_group_name_H-M   'P 1'
#
loop_
_entity.id
_entity.type
_entity.pdbx_description
1 polymer ?
#
loop_
_entity_poly.entity_id
_entity_poly.type
_entity_poly.pdbx_seq_one_letter_code
_entity_poly.pdbx_strand_id
1 'polypeptide(L)'
;MLERTVARNILLAALSMITLPLPAMAQGVGAIGGTVRDESGAVMPGVTVTLSSPGVIGGDQSTVSDGTGAYQFTRLVPGTYSVKAELQGFRAVIQENIRVSADNTSRADLKLAVGDLAETITVTGSSPLLDTTSALNQTVMSREVLDTLPTARDIFSIARLAPALTVGKLDVGGKDSLMNSNSVFIHGSTGAQQAFMVDGMDITSYSGGISFTMDSFAYQEINYQGGNLPAERAAAGVVSNMITKTGTNRFRGSAAINGTNSSLQSNNLSPALKAQLLAGVPAFAKAANPNIEPGAKTLKLWESMVSSSGPVVRDRLWFVASAKLAEVDTLRVGSYNADGTQLLDDNQLRNLLGKASWAVTNNNQLHFTYGWVHKGRYHQAGGPTVTQFFDTSASFYNPSRNHYQLAR
;
A
#
# COMPACT_ATOMS: atom_id res chain seq x y z
N MET A 1 -27.88 -17.87 -7.24
CA MET A 1 -27.11 -18.15 -5.99
C MET A 1 -26.10 -17.06 -5.65
N LEU A 2 -25.41 -16.45 -6.64
CA LEU A 2 -24.43 -15.37 -6.42
C LEU A 2 -25.01 -14.14 -5.69
N GLU A 3 -26.17 -13.63 -6.14
CA GLU A 3 -26.78 -12.42 -5.58
C GLU A 3 -27.20 -12.56 -4.11
N ARG A 4 -27.70 -13.75 -3.74
CA ARG A 4 -28.05 -14.07 -2.34
C ARG A 4 -26.82 -14.13 -1.43
N THR A 5 -25.64 -14.42 -1.99
CA THR A 5 -24.39 -14.50 -1.23
C THR A 5 -23.81 -13.10 -1.00
N VAL A 6 -23.91 -12.22 -2.00
CA VAL A 6 -23.50 -10.81 -1.90
C VAL A 6 -24.38 -10.07 -0.90
N ALA A 7 -25.71 -10.18 -1.00
CA ALA A 7 -26.64 -9.53 -0.07
C ALA A 7 -26.46 -10.01 1.38
N ARG A 8 -26.26 -11.31 1.59
CA ARG A 8 -25.98 -11.89 2.91
C ARG A 8 -24.66 -11.38 3.50
N ASN A 9 -23.64 -11.18 2.66
CA ASN A 9 -22.34 -10.68 3.11
C ASN A 9 -22.38 -9.17 3.42
N ILE A 10 -23.19 -8.39 2.69
CA ILE A 10 -23.46 -6.98 3.03
C ILE A 10 -24.16 -6.89 4.40
N LEU A 11 -25.13 -7.76 4.66
CA LEU A 11 -25.84 -7.81 5.94
C LEU A 11 -24.91 -8.21 7.10
N LEU A 12 -24.00 -9.16 6.87
CA LEU A 12 -22.98 -9.56 7.85
C LEU A 12 -21.93 -8.46 8.08
N ALA A 13 -21.55 -7.69 7.05
CA ALA A 13 -20.69 -6.53 7.19
C ALA A 13 -21.37 -5.44 8.04
N ALA A 14 -22.65 -5.16 7.80
CA ALA A 14 -23.45 -4.24 8.61
C ALA A 14 -23.62 -4.72 10.06
N LEU A 15 -23.79 -6.04 10.28
CA LEU A 15 -23.87 -6.61 11.62
C LEU A 15 -22.52 -6.60 12.36
N SER A 16 -21.40 -6.74 11.63
CA SER A 16 -20.05 -6.61 12.20
C SER A 16 -19.71 -5.18 12.63
N MET A 17 -20.39 -4.16 12.07
CA MET A 17 -20.25 -2.77 12.54
C MET A 17 -20.87 -2.56 13.94
N ILE A 18 -21.73 -3.47 14.41
CA ILE A 18 -22.40 -3.36 15.73
C ILE A 18 -21.55 -3.99 16.83
N THR A 19 -20.70 -4.97 16.51
CA THR A 19 -19.72 -5.52 17.44
C THR A 19 -18.46 -4.67 17.38
N LEU A 20 -18.33 -3.68 18.25
CA LEU A 20 -17.12 -2.86 18.39
C LEU A 20 -15.96 -3.70 18.96
N PRO A 21 -14.96 -4.15 18.17
CA PRO A 21 -13.68 -4.52 18.76
C PRO A 21 -13.06 -3.28 19.42
N LEU A 22 -12.28 -3.49 20.48
CA LEU A 22 -11.45 -2.44 21.07
C LEU A 22 -10.64 -1.76 19.95
N PRO A 23 -10.68 -0.42 19.82
CA PRO A 23 -9.95 0.27 18.77
C PRO A 23 -8.45 0.06 18.99
N ALA A 24 -7.80 -0.65 18.08
CA ALA A 24 -6.35 -0.60 17.98
C ALA A 24 -5.98 0.85 17.60
N MET A 25 -5.25 1.55 18.48
CA MET A 25 -4.73 2.89 18.21
C MET A 25 -3.48 2.78 17.34
N ALA A 26 -3.63 2.32 16.10
CA ALA A 26 -2.61 2.45 15.07
C ALA A 26 -3.21 3.31 13.96
N GLN A 27 -2.56 4.44 13.64
CA GLN A 27 -2.99 5.35 12.59
C GLN A 27 -1.77 5.68 11.74
N GLY A 28 -1.79 5.33 10.45
CA GLY A 28 -0.79 5.73 9.46
C GLY A 28 -0.99 7.18 9.02
N VAL A 29 -0.78 8.11 9.95
CA VAL A 29 -1.00 9.55 9.79
C VAL A 29 0.31 10.31 9.96
N GLY A 30 0.42 11.47 9.32
CA GLY A 30 1.53 12.40 9.50
C GLY A 30 1.18 13.56 10.44
N ALA A 31 2.13 14.48 10.57
CA ALA A 31 1.97 15.71 11.33
C ALA A 31 2.66 16.88 10.63
N ILE A 32 2.26 18.11 10.95
CA ILE A 32 2.99 19.33 10.63
C ILE A 32 3.31 20.03 11.93
N GLY A 33 4.56 20.43 12.11
CA GLY A 33 4.98 21.22 13.25
C GLY A 33 5.94 22.33 12.84
N GLY A 34 6.06 23.36 13.66
CA GLY A 34 6.97 24.45 13.37
C GLY A 34 7.02 25.48 14.48
N THR A 35 7.83 26.51 14.24
CA THR A 35 7.91 27.69 15.12
C THR A 35 7.52 28.94 14.36
N VAL A 36 6.79 29.83 15.03
CA VAL A 36 6.49 31.16 14.51
C VAL A 36 7.44 32.18 15.14
N ARG A 37 8.07 32.99 14.30
CA ARG A 37 9.00 34.05 14.71
C ARG A 37 8.68 35.37 14.02
N ASP A 38 9.22 36.46 14.52
CA ASP A 38 9.22 37.74 13.81
C ASP A 38 10.47 37.91 12.91
N GLU A 39 10.61 39.06 12.25
CA GLU A 39 11.79 39.40 11.43
C GLU A 39 13.09 39.53 12.24
N SER A 40 13.00 39.85 13.53
CA SER A 40 14.16 39.90 14.44
C SER A 40 14.63 38.50 14.86
N GLY A 41 13.81 37.47 14.63
CA GLY A 41 14.04 36.10 15.03
C GLY A 41 13.51 35.76 16.43
N ALA A 42 12.78 36.67 17.07
CA ALA A 42 12.11 36.44 18.34
C ALA A 42 10.93 35.47 18.16
N VAL A 43 10.71 34.58 19.13
CA VAL A 43 9.59 33.63 19.12
C VAL A 43 8.26 34.34 19.41
N MET A 44 7.20 33.94 18.71
CA MET A 44 5.92 34.62 18.74
C MET A 44 4.82 33.71 19.32
N PRO A 45 4.45 33.87 20.61
CA PRO A 45 3.29 33.20 21.20
C PRO A 45 1.97 33.83 20.78
N GLY A 46 0.87 33.06 20.82
CA GLY A 46 -0.48 33.59 20.58
C GLY A 46 -0.84 33.81 19.10
N VAL A 47 0.01 33.38 18.17
CA VAL A 47 -0.26 33.45 16.73
C VAL A 47 -1.29 32.39 16.36
N THR A 48 -2.35 32.79 15.66
CA THR A 48 -3.32 31.84 15.11
C THR A 48 -2.73 31.20 13.88
N VAL A 49 -2.60 29.87 13.89
CA VAL A 49 -2.10 29.10 12.77
C VAL A 49 -3.24 28.25 12.21
N THR A 50 -3.52 28.38 10.92
CA THR A 50 -4.59 27.68 10.21
C THR A 50 -3.99 26.76 9.15
N LEU A 51 -4.37 25.50 9.17
CA LEU A 51 -4.00 24.46 8.22
C LEU A 51 -5.16 24.23 7.24
N SER A 52 -4.86 24.27 5.95
CA SER A 52 -5.81 23.97 4.87
C SER A 52 -5.24 22.96 3.87
N SER A 53 -6.10 22.15 3.26
CA SER A 53 -5.74 21.27 2.13
C SER A 53 -6.98 20.93 1.31
N PRO A 54 -6.86 20.72 -0.02
CA PRO A 54 -7.92 20.17 -0.86
C PRO A 54 -8.23 18.70 -0.49
N GLY A 55 -8.81 18.45 0.68
CA GLY A 55 -9.13 17.11 1.16
C GLY A 55 -8.98 16.88 2.66
N VAL A 56 -8.78 17.91 3.49
CA VAL A 56 -8.80 17.73 4.96
C VAL A 56 -10.16 17.17 5.37
N ILE A 57 -10.14 16.02 6.03
CA ILE A 57 -11.32 15.48 6.68
C ILE A 57 -11.69 16.44 7.82
N GLY A 58 -12.81 17.14 7.68
CA GLY A 58 -13.35 18.05 8.69
C GLY A 58 -13.09 19.53 8.43
N GLY A 59 -12.51 19.91 7.28
CA GLY A 59 -12.24 21.30 6.91
C GLY A 59 -10.92 21.84 7.46
N ASP A 60 -10.75 23.17 7.42
CA ASP A 60 -9.55 23.82 7.92
C ASP A 60 -9.40 23.61 9.43
N GLN A 61 -8.18 23.31 9.87
CA GLN A 61 -7.85 23.14 11.29
C GLN A 61 -7.09 24.36 11.80
N SER A 62 -7.40 24.83 13.01
CA SER A 62 -6.69 25.96 13.62
C SER A 62 -6.05 25.57 14.95
N THR A 63 -4.85 26.07 15.21
CA THR A 63 -4.17 26.00 16.50
C THR A 63 -3.55 27.35 16.84
N VAL A 64 -3.00 27.51 18.04
CA VAL A 64 -2.35 28.73 18.49
C VAL A 64 -0.92 28.41 18.91
N SER A 65 0.04 29.26 18.55
CA SER A 65 1.43 29.07 18.97
C SER A 65 1.59 29.23 20.48
N ASP A 66 2.39 28.35 21.08
CA ASP A 66 2.65 28.33 22.53
C ASP A 66 3.68 29.38 22.97
N GLY A 67 4.06 29.39 24.26
CA GLY A 67 5.04 30.31 24.84
C GLY A 67 6.44 30.28 24.20
N THR A 68 6.77 29.22 23.46
CA THR A 68 8.01 29.08 22.70
C THR A 68 7.84 29.42 21.21
N GLY A 69 6.65 29.87 20.83
CA GLY A 69 6.24 30.10 19.44
C GLY A 69 5.99 28.80 18.67
N ALA A 70 5.99 27.64 19.32
CA ALA A 70 5.80 26.37 18.66
C ALA A 70 4.32 26.08 18.39
N TYR A 71 4.04 25.39 17.30
CA TYR A 71 2.70 24.92 16.95
C TYR A 71 2.77 23.52 16.33
N GLN A 72 1.66 22.77 16.41
CA GLN A 72 1.58 21.44 15.83
C GLN A 72 0.15 21.07 15.39
N PHE A 73 0.07 20.44 14.22
CA PHE A 73 -1.07 19.69 13.73
C PHE A 73 -0.71 18.22 13.68
N THR A 74 -1.53 17.36 14.28
CA THR A 74 -1.31 15.91 14.28
C THR A 74 -2.43 15.21 13.53
N ARG A 75 -2.21 13.93 13.20
CA ARG A 75 -3.22 13.06 12.58
C ARG A 75 -3.64 13.51 11.17
N LEU A 76 -2.68 14.02 10.40
CA LEU A 76 -2.91 14.46 9.04
C LEU A 76 -2.83 13.27 8.07
N VAL A 77 -3.76 13.20 7.15
CA VAL A 77 -3.70 12.23 6.04
C VAL A 77 -2.54 12.61 5.12
N PRO A 78 -1.77 11.66 4.58
CA PRO A 78 -0.72 12.00 3.62
C PRO A 78 -1.25 12.79 2.43
N GLY A 79 -0.56 13.88 2.10
CA GLY A 79 -1.05 14.85 1.12
C GLY A 79 -0.27 16.16 1.14
N THR A 80 -0.76 17.15 0.40
CA THR A 80 -0.17 18.48 0.33
C THR A 80 -1.06 19.49 1.04
N TYR A 81 -0.46 20.32 1.87
CA TYR A 81 -1.13 21.26 2.76
C TYR A 81 -0.58 22.69 2.60
N SER A 82 -1.37 23.65 3.04
CA SER A 82 -0.97 25.04 3.23
C SER A 82 -1.16 25.43 4.69
N VAL A 83 -0.20 26.15 5.26
CA VAL A 83 -0.24 26.65 6.62
C VAL A 83 -0.21 28.18 6.58
N LYS A 84 -1.17 28.80 7.24
CA LYS A 84 -1.32 30.25 7.37
C LYS A 84 -1.11 30.67 8.81
N ALA A 85 -0.27 31.68 9.06
CA ALA A 85 -0.09 32.30 10.37
C ALA A 85 -0.62 33.74 10.36
N GLU A 86 -1.38 34.10 11.40
CA GLU A 86 -2.01 35.41 11.57
C GLU A 86 -1.93 35.89 13.03
N LEU A 87 -1.56 37.16 13.19
CA LEU A 87 -1.56 37.87 14.47
C LEU A 87 -1.87 39.35 14.22
N GLN A 88 -2.68 39.96 15.09
CA GLN A 88 -3.03 41.38 14.96
C GLN A 88 -1.78 42.27 15.02
N GLY A 89 -1.67 43.22 14.09
CA GLY A 89 -0.49 44.10 13.95
C GLY A 89 0.66 43.51 13.13
N PHE A 90 0.48 42.30 12.60
CA PHE A 90 1.43 41.63 11.71
C PHE A 90 0.75 41.26 10.38
N ARG A 91 1.58 41.18 9.33
CA ARG A 91 1.17 40.69 8.01
C ARG A 91 0.98 39.18 8.05
N ALA A 92 -0.14 38.70 7.51
CA ALA A 92 -0.41 37.27 7.42
C ALA A 92 0.60 36.59 6.48
N VAL A 93 1.06 35.40 6.86
CA VAL A 93 1.97 34.59 6.03
C VAL A 93 1.34 33.25 5.71
N ILE A 94 1.36 32.89 4.44
CA ILE A 94 0.90 31.60 3.94
C ILE A 94 2.10 30.86 3.37
N GLN A 95 2.39 29.67 3.90
CA GLN A 95 3.32 28.73 3.32
C GLN A 95 2.54 27.61 2.63
N GLU A 96 2.73 27.48 1.32
CA GLU A 96 2.03 26.48 0.51
C GLU A 96 2.92 25.28 0.19
N ASN A 97 2.30 24.23 -0.34
CA ASN A 97 2.96 23.03 -0.86
C ASN A 97 3.75 22.22 0.19
N ILE A 98 3.29 22.25 1.44
CA ILE A 98 3.87 21.44 2.52
C ILE A 98 3.41 19.99 2.32
N ARG A 99 4.35 19.11 1.96
CA ARG A 99 4.08 17.69 1.73
C ARG A 99 4.18 16.92 3.04
N VAL A 100 3.10 16.24 3.40
CA VAL A 100 2.99 15.36 4.57
C VAL A 100 2.97 13.91 4.11
N SER A 101 3.83 13.10 4.73
CA SER A 101 3.84 11.63 4.58
C SER A 101 3.45 10.99 5.92
N ALA A 102 2.98 9.76 5.88
CA ALA A 102 2.66 9.00 7.09
C ALA A 102 3.92 8.72 7.92
N ASP A 103 3.75 8.64 9.24
CA ASP A 103 4.82 8.40 10.20
C ASP A 103 5.94 9.47 10.15
N ASN A 104 5.64 10.66 9.62
CA ASN A 104 6.56 11.79 9.55
C ASN A 104 5.94 13.07 10.11
N THR A 105 6.77 13.93 10.71
CA THR A 105 6.41 15.31 11.02
C THR A 105 7.11 16.26 10.06
N SER A 106 6.34 16.91 9.20
CA SER A 106 6.86 17.92 8.27
C SER A 106 7.07 19.25 8.99
N ARG A 107 8.24 19.86 8.80
CA ARG A 107 8.59 21.12 9.47
C ARG A 107 8.21 22.34 8.63
N ALA A 108 7.46 23.27 9.22
CA ALA A 108 7.03 24.52 8.59
C ALA A 108 7.24 25.70 9.54
N ASP A 109 8.43 26.30 9.53
CA ASP A 109 8.67 27.52 10.31
C ASP A 109 8.13 28.74 9.57
N LEU A 110 7.45 29.62 10.31
CA LEU A 110 6.78 30.81 9.75
C LEU A 110 7.44 32.06 10.33
N LYS A 111 7.63 33.09 9.50
CA LYS A 111 8.16 34.39 9.92
C LYS A 111 7.14 35.48 9.62
N LEU A 112 6.67 36.18 10.65
CA LEU A 112 5.72 37.28 10.54
C LEU A 112 6.47 38.62 10.47
N ALA A 113 6.11 39.45 9.49
CA ALA A 113 6.59 40.82 9.39
C ALA A 113 5.58 41.79 10.02
N VAL A 114 6.07 42.85 10.64
CA VAL A 114 5.20 43.91 11.18
C VAL A 114 4.51 44.62 10.02
N GLY A 115 3.20 44.84 10.13
CA GLY A 115 2.44 45.59 9.11
C GLY A 115 0.94 45.33 9.19
N ASP A 116 0.18 46.11 8.41
CA ASP A 116 -1.28 46.02 8.41
C ASP A 116 -1.80 44.69 7.84
N LEU A 117 -2.95 44.25 8.36
CA LEU A 117 -3.61 42.97 8.07
C LEU A 117 -3.92 42.75 6.56
N ALA A 118 -3.88 43.81 5.75
CA ALA A 118 -4.29 43.78 4.35
C ALA A 118 -3.25 43.15 3.40
N GLU A 119 -1.99 42.99 3.81
CA GLU A 119 -0.95 42.38 2.97
C GLU A 119 -0.66 40.93 3.39
N THR A 120 -1.04 39.97 2.55
CA THR A 120 -0.73 38.55 2.72
C THR A 120 0.52 38.18 1.91
N ILE A 121 1.54 37.63 2.56
CA ILE A 121 2.73 37.12 1.88
C ILE A 121 2.53 35.62 1.63
N THR A 122 2.53 35.22 0.36
CA THR A 122 2.51 33.80 -0.02
C THR A 122 3.92 33.33 -0.34
N VAL A 123 4.41 32.37 0.43
CA VAL A 123 5.74 31.76 0.23
C VAL A 123 5.58 30.50 -0.61
N THR A 124 5.80 30.63 -1.92
CA THR A 124 5.86 29.50 -2.86
C THR A 124 7.31 29.04 -3.01
N GLY A 125 7.64 27.82 -2.59
CA GLY A 125 8.93 27.17 -2.94
C GLY A 125 9.99 27.09 -1.85
N SER A 126 9.64 27.08 -0.56
CA SER A 126 10.58 26.65 0.47
C SER A 126 10.94 25.18 0.27
N SER A 127 12.23 24.87 0.11
CA SER A 127 12.72 23.48 0.10
C SER A 127 12.27 22.82 1.41
N PRO A 128 11.69 21.60 1.40
CA PRO A 128 11.22 20.98 2.62
C PRO A 128 12.35 20.95 3.64
N LEU A 129 12.16 21.64 4.78
CA LEU A 129 13.13 21.58 5.86
C LEU A 129 13.22 20.12 6.29
N LEU A 130 14.40 19.54 6.11
CA LEU A 130 14.72 18.20 6.57
C LEU A 130 14.32 18.09 8.04
N ASP A 131 13.51 17.08 8.36
CA ASP A 131 13.19 16.76 9.74
C ASP A 131 14.48 16.25 10.42
N THR A 132 15.14 17.13 11.19
CA THR A 132 16.33 16.79 11.97
C THR A 132 16.00 16.17 13.33
N THR A 133 14.70 16.02 13.66
CA THR A 133 14.26 15.51 14.96
C THR A 133 14.03 14.00 14.95
N SER A 134 13.82 13.42 13.77
CA SER A 134 13.63 11.99 13.59
C SER A 134 14.90 11.30 13.09
N ALA A 135 15.30 10.23 13.79
CA ALA A 135 16.34 9.31 13.31
C ALA A 135 15.80 8.25 12.34
N LEU A 136 14.48 8.26 12.06
CA LEU A 136 13.80 7.29 11.21
C LEU A 136 14.20 7.48 9.74
N ASN A 137 14.89 6.48 9.19
CA ASN A 137 15.13 6.42 7.76
C ASN A 137 13.93 5.76 7.07
N GLN A 138 13.28 6.53 6.20
CA GLN A 138 12.12 6.10 5.45
C GLN A 138 12.22 6.43 3.98
N THR A 139 11.73 5.53 3.13
CA THR A 139 11.52 5.77 1.70
C THR A 139 10.03 5.74 1.41
N VAL A 140 9.47 6.89 1.05
CA VAL A 140 8.05 7.04 0.77
C VAL A 140 7.79 6.94 -0.74
N MET A 141 7.12 5.86 -1.14
CA MET A 141 6.64 5.64 -2.50
C MET A 141 5.25 6.24 -2.63
N SER A 142 5.19 7.46 -3.13
CA SER A 142 3.95 8.21 -3.25
C SER A 142 3.04 7.74 -4.38
N ARG A 143 1.76 8.12 -4.33
CA ARG A 143 0.77 7.77 -5.37
C ARG A 143 1.25 8.05 -6.79
N GLU A 144 1.91 9.18 -7.01
CA GLU A 144 2.45 9.55 -8.31
C GLU A 144 3.48 8.52 -8.81
N VAL A 145 4.38 8.08 -7.93
CA VAL A 145 5.38 7.04 -8.24
C VAL A 145 4.69 5.70 -8.53
N LEU A 146 3.66 5.35 -7.75
CA LEU A 146 2.88 4.12 -7.94
C LEU A 146 2.13 4.09 -9.28
N ASP A 147 1.64 5.25 -9.75
CA ASP A 147 0.87 5.36 -10.98
C ASP A 147 1.76 5.48 -12.23
N THR A 148 2.91 6.16 -12.12
CA THR A 148 3.81 6.46 -13.25
C THR A 148 4.74 5.32 -13.59
N LEU A 149 5.21 4.54 -12.61
CA LEU A 149 6.21 3.52 -12.87
C LEU A 149 5.59 2.25 -13.46
N PRO A 150 6.16 1.73 -14.57
CA PRO A 150 5.68 0.51 -15.21
C PRO A 150 6.22 -0.73 -14.48
N THR A 151 5.82 -0.91 -13.23
CA THR A 151 6.15 -2.11 -12.44
C THR A 151 5.01 -3.12 -12.53
N ALA A 152 5.18 -4.27 -11.86
CA ALA A 152 4.07 -5.21 -11.61
C ALA A 152 3.02 -4.64 -10.63
N ARG A 153 3.22 -3.40 -10.14
CA ARG A 153 2.32 -2.64 -9.26
C ARG A 153 1.95 -3.40 -7.99
N ASP A 154 2.90 -4.14 -7.47
CA ASP A 154 2.85 -4.84 -6.19
C ASP A 154 3.90 -4.24 -5.23
N ILE A 155 3.68 -4.43 -3.93
CA ILE A 155 4.53 -3.84 -2.88
C ILE A 155 5.99 -4.28 -2.96
N PHE A 156 6.30 -5.42 -3.60
CA PHE A 156 7.67 -5.94 -3.69
C PHE A 156 8.39 -5.40 -4.93
N SER A 157 7.70 -5.28 -6.07
CA SER A 157 8.28 -4.60 -7.24
C SER A 157 8.55 -3.13 -6.98
N ILE A 158 7.71 -2.47 -6.18
CA ILE A 158 7.90 -1.09 -5.75
C ILE A 158 9.06 -0.97 -4.75
N ALA A 159 9.19 -1.90 -3.80
CA ALA A 159 10.28 -1.90 -2.82
C ALA A 159 11.67 -1.90 -3.49
N ARG A 160 11.82 -2.57 -4.63
CA ARG A 160 13.09 -2.62 -5.41
C ARG A 160 13.59 -1.26 -5.89
N LEU A 161 12.70 -0.27 -5.95
CA LEU A 161 13.06 1.08 -6.38
C LEU A 161 13.59 1.92 -5.22
N ALA A 162 13.38 1.47 -3.98
CA ALA A 162 13.92 2.13 -2.80
C ALA A 162 15.41 1.80 -2.64
N PRO A 163 16.26 2.79 -2.33
CA PRO A 163 17.66 2.53 -2.01
C PRO A 163 17.81 1.52 -0.85
N ALA A 164 18.84 0.69 -0.92
CA ALA A 164 19.20 -0.33 0.08
C ALA A 164 18.18 -1.46 0.33
N LEU A 165 17.00 -1.43 -0.32
CA LEU A 165 16.05 -2.53 -0.25
C LEU A 165 16.35 -3.59 -1.32
N THR A 166 16.27 -4.85 -0.93
CA THR A 166 16.31 -5.99 -1.83
C THR A 166 15.10 -6.89 -1.59
N VAL A 167 14.75 -7.73 -2.56
CA VAL A 167 13.62 -8.67 -2.44
C VAL A 167 14.06 -10.08 -2.77
N GLY A 168 13.52 -11.06 -2.05
CA GLY A 168 14.00 -12.46 -2.10
C GLY A 168 13.74 -13.19 -3.39
N LYS A 169 12.72 -12.79 -4.14
CA LYS A 169 12.37 -13.35 -5.44
C LYS A 169 12.25 -12.24 -6.48
N LEU A 170 12.97 -12.41 -7.60
CA LEU A 170 12.79 -11.58 -8.77
C LEU A 170 11.47 -11.94 -9.46
N ASP A 171 10.61 -10.95 -9.65
CA ASP A 171 9.43 -11.11 -10.52
C ASP A 171 9.82 -10.63 -11.92
N VAL A 172 9.58 -11.48 -12.91
CA VAL A 172 9.92 -11.22 -14.31
C VAL A 172 8.60 -11.18 -15.09
N GLY A 173 8.28 -10.01 -15.64
CA GLY A 173 7.06 -9.83 -16.44
C GLY A 173 5.76 -9.80 -15.62
N GLY A 174 5.83 -9.64 -14.30
CA GLY A 174 4.65 -9.50 -13.43
C GLY A 174 3.94 -10.80 -13.09
N LYS A 175 4.52 -11.96 -13.45
CA LYS A 175 3.90 -13.27 -13.25
C LYS A 175 3.77 -13.66 -11.78
N ASP A 176 4.57 -13.06 -10.91
CA ASP A 176 4.52 -13.30 -9.47
C ASP A 176 3.70 -12.22 -8.72
N SER A 177 3.05 -11.28 -9.43
CA SER A 177 2.22 -10.20 -8.86
C SER A 177 1.08 -10.69 -7.97
N LEU A 178 0.58 -11.91 -8.19
CA LEU A 178 -0.45 -12.55 -7.37
C LEU A 178 0.12 -13.40 -6.23
N MET A 179 1.45 -13.52 -6.13
CA MET A 179 2.14 -14.34 -5.13
C MET A 179 2.63 -13.50 -3.95
N ASN A 180 2.02 -13.69 -2.78
CA ASN A 180 2.37 -13.03 -1.51
C ASN A 180 3.62 -13.61 -0.82
N SER A 181 4.47 -14.32 -1.56
CA SER A 181 5.53 -15.16 -0.99
C SER A 181 6.90 -14.48 -1.01
N ASN A 182 6.94 -13.16 -1.16
CA ASN A 182 8.19 -12.43 -1.26
C ASN A 182 8.51 -11.71 0.05
N SER A 183 9.81 -11.55 0.31
CA SER A 183 10.32 -10.83 1.47
C SER A 183 11.05 -9.59 0.99
N VAL A 184 10.99 -8.52 1.78
CA VAL A 184 11.80 -7.32 1.63
C VAL A 184 12.92 -7.39 2.66
N PHE A 185 14.15 -7.08 2.25
CA PHE A 185 15.32 -7.04 3.11
C PHE A 185 16.02 -5.70 3.02
N ILE A 186 16.67 -5.32 4.11
CA ILE A 186 17.51 -4.13 4.18
C ILE A 186 18.78 -4.46 4.97
N HIS A 187 19.95 -3.98 4.54
CA HIS A 187 21.23 -4.13 5.26
C HIS A 187 21.54 -5.57 5.75
N GLY A 188 21.17 -6.60 4.98
CA GLY A 188 21.40 -8.00 5.35
C GLY A 188 20.40 -8.60 6.32
N SER A 189 19.26 -7.94 6.57
CA SER A 189 18.17 -8.48 7.39
C SER A 189 17.62 -9.80 6.83
N THR A 190 17.01 -10.60 7.70
CA THR A 190 16.35 -11.86 7.33
C THR A 190 14.86 -11.69 7.09
N GLY A 191 14.21 -12.72 6.51
CA GLY A 191 12.78 -12.69 6.21
C GLY A 191 11.88 -12.71 7.45
N ALA A 192 12.44 -13.03 8.62
CA ALA A 192 11.75 -12.95 9.91
C ALA A 192 11.85 -11.54 10.55
N GLN A 193 12.67 -10.65 10.00
CA GLN A 193 12.92 -9.30 10.53
C GLN A 193 12.18 -8.23 9.73
N GLN A 194 11.21 -8.61 8.90
CA GLN A 194 10.33 -7.69 8.20
C GLN A 194 8.97 -7.63 8.89
N ALA A 195 8.31 -6.48 8.78
CA ALA A 195 6.90 -6.35 9.13
C ALA A 195 6.14 -5.65 8.00
N PHE A 196 4.89 -6.06 7.81
CA PHE A 196 3.95 -5.46 6.88
C PHE A 196 2.83 -4.82 7.68
N MET A 197 2.50 -3.57 7.37
CA MET A 197 1.48 -2.80 8.06
C MET A 197 0.51 -2.16 7.08
N VAL A 198 -0.77 -2.07 7.46
CA VAL A 198 -1.76 -1.26 6.74
C VAL A 198 -2.26 -0.19 7.68
N ASP A 199 -2.09 1.08 7.31
CA ASP A 199 -2.41 2.22 8.16
C ASP A 199 -1.80 2.09 9.59
N GLY A 200 -0.61 1.48 9.69
CA GLY A 200 0.10 1.20 10.95
C GLY A 200 -0.32 -0.08 11.67
N MET A 201 -1.38 -0.78 11.23
CA MET A 201 -1.80 -2.06 11.80
C MET A 201 -0.95 -3.20 11.26
N ASP A 202 -0.33 -4.00 12.13
CA ASP A 202 0.48 -5.14 11.73
C ASP A 202 -0.39 -6.25 11.11
N ILE A 203 -0.01 -6.67 9.91
CA ILE A 203 -0.68 -7.70 9.11
C ILE A 203 0.27 -8.84 8.74
N THR A 204 1.45 -8.85 9.35
CA THR A 204 2.49 -9.85 9.15
C THR A 204 1.95 -11.21 9.53
N SER A 205 2.06 -12.17 8.62
CA SER A 205 1.74 -13.57 8.90
C SER A 205 2.70 -14.12 9.95
N TYR A 206 2.25 -15.14 10.68
CA TYR A 206 3.10 -15.86 11.63
C TYR A 206 4.40 -16.40 11.01
N SER A 207 4.40 -16.74 9.71
CA SER A 207 5.58 -17.20 8.98
C SER A 207 6.50 -16.08 8.46
N GLY A 208 6.23 -14.81 8.83
CA GLY A 208 7.07 -13.65 8.46
C GLY A 208 6.79 -13.09 7.07
N GLY A 209 5.77 -13.55 6.35
CA GLY A 209 5.30 -12.98 5.07
C GLY A 209 4.00 -12.16 5.21
N ILE A 210 3.32 -11.87 4.10
CA ILE A 210 2.02 -11.18 4.11
C ILE A 210 0.85 -12.15 3.94
N SER A 211 -0.15 -12.08 4.82
CA SER A 211 -1.26 -13.05 4.85
C SER A 211 -2.32 -12.83 3.77
N PHE A 212 -2.39 -11.63 3.18
CA PHE A 212 -3.39 -11.29 2.17
C PHE A 212 -2.78 -10.50 1.01
N THR A 213 -3.33 -10.69 -0.19
CA THR A 213 -2.82 -9.98 -1.38
C THR A 213 -3.31 -8.56 -1.37
N MET A 214 -2.37 -7.64 -1.59
CA MET A 214 -2.62 -6.22 -1.51
C MET A 214 -2.98 -5.63 -2.87
N ASP A 215 -3.90 -4.68 -2.87
CA ASP A 215 -4.27 -3.91 -4.05
C ASP A 215 -3.58 -2.54 -3.98
N SER A 216 -2.61 -2.30 -4.87
CA SER A 216 -1.91 -1.02 -4.94
C SER A 216 -2.84 0.15 -5.30
N PHE A 217 -4.02 -0.10 -5.86
CA PHE A 217 -5.02 0.94 -6.11
C PHE A 217 -5.71 1.43 -4.83
N ALA A 218 -5.65 0.65 -3.75
CA ALA A 218 -6.17 1.07 -2.45
C ALA A 218 -5.23 2.05 -1.72
N TYR A 219 -3.94 2.10 -2.07
CA TYR A 219 -2.94 2.87 -1.33
C TYR A 219 -2.69 4.27 -1.90
N GLN A 220 -2.57 5.23 -0.99
CA GLN A 220 -2.13 6.60 -1.25
C GLN A 220 -0.60 6.66 -1.31
N GLU A 221 0.08 5.89 -0.47
CA GLU A 221 1.53 5.76 -0.48
C GLU A 221 1.95 4.46 0.20
N ILE A 222 3.18 4.03 -0.04
CA ILE A 222 3.84 2.94 0.67
C ILE A 222 5.10 3.49 1.31
N ASN A 223 5.20 3.36 2.62
CA ASN A 223 6.35 3.81 3.38
C ASN A 223 7.22 2.60 3.78
N TYR A 224 8.46 2.57 3.29
CA TYR A 224 9.45 1.58 3.71
C TYR A 224 10.39 2.20 4.73
N GLN A 225 10.29 1.74 5.97
CA GLN A 225 11.08 2.19 7.09
C GLN A 225 12.16 1.15 7.40
N GLY A 226 13.39 1.57 7.65
CA GLY A 226 14.47 0.65 7.97
C GLY A 226 15.66 1.29 8.66
N GLY A 227 16.54 0.46 9.21
CA GLY A 227 17.69 0.91 10.00
C GLY A 227 17.28 1.28 11.43
N ASN A 228 16.84 2.53 11.64
CA ASN A 228 16.50 3.06 12.97
C ASN A 228 14.99 3.11 13.17
N LEU A 229 14.39 1.95 13.43
CA LEU A 229 12.95 1.86 13.72
C LEU A 229 12.67 2.27 15.18
N PRO A 230 11.59 3.03 15.45
CA PRO A 230 11.21 3.37 16.82
C PRO A 230 10.75 2.11 17.59
N ALA A 231 10.86 2.15 18.92
CA ALA A 231 10.57 1.00 19.79
C ALA A 231 9.12 0.47 19.67
N GLU A 232 8.19 1.28 19.16
CA GLU A 232 6.81 0.89 18.87
C GLU A 232 6.69 -0.10 17.70
N ARG A 233 7.74 -0.21 16.86
CA ARG A 233 7.81 -1.16 15.75
C ARG A 233 8.56 -2.41 16.20
N ALA A 234 7.83 -3.52 16.32
CA ALA A 234 8.40 -4.82 16.67
C ALA A 234 9.08 -5.53 15.47
N ALA A 235 9.96 -4.84 14.76
CA ALA A 235 10.72 -5.39 13.64
C ALA A 235 12.18 -4.90 13.69
N ALA A 236 13.13 -5.79 13.41
CA ALA A 236 14.57 -5.48 13.44
C ALA A 236 15.15 -5.11 12.06
N GLY A 237 14.38 -5.27 10.98
CA GLY A 237 14.81 -5.05 9.60
C GLY A 237 14.00 -3.92 8.94
N VAL A 238 13.05 -4.30 8.09
CA VAL A 238 12.24 -3.37 7.30
C VAL A 238 10.77 -3.43 7.72
N VAL A 239 10.17 -2.27 7.92
CA VAL A 239 8.72 -2.13 8.11
C VAL A 239 8.15 -1.50 6.85
N SER A 240 7.27 -2.23 6.17
CA SER A 240 6.53 -1.73 5.01
C SER A 240 5.13 -1.32 5.46
N ASN A 241 4.87 -0.02 5.57
CA ASN A 241 3.56 0.51 5.95
C ASN A 241 2.81 1.03 4.71
N MET A 242 1.74 0.34 4.34
CA MET A 242 0.87 0.69 3.23
C MET A 242 -0.25 1.60 3.74
N ILE A 243 -0.29 2.84 3.27
CA ILE A 243 -1.28 3.82 3.70
C ILE A 243 -2.44 3.83 2.74
N THR A 244 -3.64 3.51 3.22
CA THR A 244 -4.84 3.49 2.39
C THR A 244 -5.27 4.90 2.02
N LYS A 245 -5.82 5.05 0.82
CA LYS A 245 -6.47 6.28 0.38
C LYS A 245 -7.55 6.67 1.37
N THR A 246 -7.70 7.97 1.54
CA THR A 246 -8.74 8.55 2.37
C THR A 246 -9.60 9.47 1.52
N GLY A 247 -10.92 9.34 1.65
CA GLY A 247 -11.85 10.07 0.80
C GLY A 247 -11.81 11.59 1.07
N THR A 248 -12.15 12.37 0.05
CA THR A 248 -12.17 13.84 0.09
C THR A 248 -13.51 14.36 -0.40
N ASN A 249 -13.81 15.65 -0.20
CA ASN A 249 -15.01 16.29 -0.76
C ASN A 249 -15.07 16.31 -2.30
N ARG A 250 -13.97 15.98 -2.98
CA ARG A 250 -13.94 15.84 -4.42
C ARG A 250 -14.06 14.37 -4.78
N PHE A 251 -15.01 14.08 -5.66
CA PHE A 251 -15.08 12.75 -6.29
C PHE A 251 -13.84 12.52 -7.15
N ARG A 252 -13.23 11.35 -7.00
CA ARG A 252 -12.08 10.89 -7.79
C ARG A 252 -12.29 9.43 -8.15
N GLY A 253 -11.81 9.04 -9.31
CA GLY A 253 -11.82 7.65 -9.74
C GLY A 253 -10.62 7.34 -10.62
N SER A 254 -10.25 6.07 -10.66
CA SER A 254 -9.22 5.56 -11.56
C SER A 254 -9.57 4.16 -12.02
N ALA A 255 -9.17 3.81 -13.23
CA ALA A 255 -9.27 2.47 -13.77
C ALA A 255 -8.00 2.13 -14.54
N ALA A 256 -7.58 0.86 -14.49
CA ALA A 256 -6.46 0.35 -15.27
C ALA A 256 -6.72 -1.09 -15.69
N ILE A 257 -6.26 -1.42 -16.89
CA ILE A 257 -6.20 -2.79 -17.40
C ILE A 257 -4.77 -3.04 -17.85
N ASN A 258 -4.14 -4.05 -17.28
CA ASN A 258 -2.82 -4.51 -17.66
C ASN A 258 -2.93 -5.94 -18.14
N GLY A 259 -2.15 -6.30 -19.15
CA GLY A 259 -2.06 -7.70 -19.53
C GLY A 259 -0.95 -8.01 -20.49
N THR A 260 -0.57 -9.28 -20.48
CA THR A 260 0.33 -9.87 -21.47
C THR A 260 -0.11 -11.30 -21.76
N ASN A 261 0.38 -11.85 -22.86
CA ASN A 261 0.06 -13.20 -23.27
C ASN A 261 1.25 -13.83 -23.98
N SER A 262 1.03 -15.05 -24.45
CA SER A 262 2.07 -15.84 -25.09
C SER A 262 2.71 -15.23 -26.35
N SER A 263 2.01 -14.34 -27.04
CA SER A 263 2.44 -13.66 -28.26
C SER A 263 3.16 -12.33 -28.01
N LEU A 264 2.97 -11.72 -26.84
CA LEU A 264 3.57 -10.45 -26.45
C LEU A 264 4.91 -10.62 -25.70
N GLN A 265 5.51 -11.81 -25.79
CA GLN A 265 6.73 -12.15 -25.09
C GLN A 265 7.74 -12.83 -26.03
N SER A 266 8.99 -12.42 -25.92
CA SER A 266 10.13 -13.05 -26.59
C SER A 266 10.86 -13.99 -25.64
N ASN A 267 11.56 -14.98 -26.17
CA ASN A 267 12.44 -15.83 -25.39
C ASN A 267 13.88 -15.28 -25.38
N ASN A 268 14.61 -15.54 -24.30
CA ASN A 268 16.04 -15.24 -24.15
C ASN A 268 16.85 -16.52 -23.86
N LEU A 269 16.33 -17.69 -24.27
CA LEU A 269 16.95 -18.98 -23.98
C LEU A 269 18.09 -19.26 -24.97
N SER A 270 19.32 -19.35 -24.48
CA SER A 270 20.47 -19.77 -25.29
C SER A 270 20.33 -21.24 -25.72
N PRO A 271 20.97 -21.68 -26.82
CA PRO A 271 20.96 -23.09 -27.23
C PRO A 271 21.44 -24.03 -26.12
N ALA A 272 22.46 -23.63 -25.36
CA ALA A 272 22.97 -24.40 -24.21
C ALA A 272 21.92 -24.55 -23.11
N LEU A 273 21.21 -23.47 -22.75
CA LEU A 273 20.16 -23.52 -21.73
C LEU A 273 18.96 -24.36 -22.20
N LYS A 274 18.58 -24.26 -23.48
CA LYS A 274 17.54 -25.13 -24.06
C LYS A 274 17.91 -26.60 -23.95
N ALA A 275 19.16 -26.96 -24.30
CA ALA A 275 19.64 -28.33 -24.18
C ALA A 275 19.63 -28.82 -22.73
N GLN A 276 20.03 -27.98 -21.77
CA GLN A 276 19.99 -28.30 -20.34
C GLN A 276 18.55 -28.52 -19.84
N LEU A 277 17.62 -27.64 -20.22
CA LEU A 277 16.21 -27.79 -19.85
C LEU A 277 15.61 -29.07 -20.43
N LEU A 278 15.90 -29.37 -21.71
CA LEU A 278 15.49 -30.61 -22.37
C LEU A 278 16.09 -31.86 -21.71
N ALA A 279 17.34 -31.80 -21.26
CA ALA A 279 17.96 -32.90 -20.52
C ALA A 279 17.22 -33.21 -19.21
N GLY A 280 16.69 -32.17 -18.54
CA GLY A 280 15.90 -32.29 -17.31
C GLY A 280 14.45 -32.75 -17.50
N VAL A 281 13.95 -32.87 -18.75
CA VAL A 281 12.60 -33.40 -19.00
C VAL A 281 12.58 -34.92 -18.73
N PRO A 282 11.65 -35.44 -17.91
CA PRO A 282 11.51 -36.87 -17.66
C PRO A 282 11.26 -37.69 -18.94
N ALA A 283 11.74 -38.94 -18.97
CA ALA A 283 11.61 -39.81 -20.13
C ALA A 283 10.14 -40.03 -20.57
N PHE A 284 9.21 -40.17 -19.60
CA PHE A 284 7.79 -40.34 -19.91
C PHE A 284 7.22 -39.14 -20.68
N ALA A 285 7.60 -37.92 -20.28
CA ALA A 285 7.10 -36.70 -20.90
C ALA A 285 7.67 -36.52 -22.32
N LYS A 286 8.93 -36.90 -22.55
CA LYS A 286 9.53 -36.93 -23.90
C LYS A 286 8.88 -37.97 -24.81
N ALA A 287 8.54 -39.13 -24.26
CA ALA A 287 7.88 -40.19 -25.02
C ALA A 287 6.46 -39.77 -25.45
N ALA A 288 5.72 -39.11 -24.57
CA ALA A 288 4.38 -38.60 -24.88
C ALA A 288 4.40 -37.34 -25.77
N ASN A 289 5.43 -36.50 -25.63
CA ASN A 289 5.62 -35.30 -26.45
C ASN A 289 7.10 -35.14 -26.89
N PRO A 290 7.47 -35.70 -28.06
CA PRO A 290 8.85 -35.61 -28.57
C PRO A 290 9.29 -34.19 -28.93
N ASN A 291 8.34 -33.29 -29.21
CA ASN A 291 8.58 -31.90 -29.61
C ASN A 291 8.46 -30.91 -28.44
N ILE A 292 8.57 -31.39 -27.20
CA ILE A 292 8.41 -30.54 -26.03
C ILE A 292 9.47 -29.42 -25.98
N GLU A 293 9.02 -28.19 -25.77
CA GLU A 293 9.88 -27.03 -25.55
C GLU A 293 9.76 -26.54 -24.11
N PRO A 294 10.56 -27.06 -23.16
CA PRO A 294 10.43 -26.70 -21.76
C PRO A 294 10.76 -25.23 -21.51
N GLY A 295 9.83 -24.49 -20.88
CA GLY A 295 10.02 -23.08 -20.56
C GLY A 295 9.04 -22.52 -19.52
N ALA A 296 9.32 -21.31 -19.04
CA ALA A 296 8.50 -20.58 -18.07
C ALA A 296 7.54 -19.61 -18.77
N LYS A 297 6.79 -20.10 -19.76
CA LYS A 297 6.00 -19.26 -20.66
C LYS A 297 4.78 -18.70 -19.93
N THR A 298 4.57 -17.38 -19.97
CA THR A 298 3.30 -16.77 -19.52
C THR A 298 2.26 -16.97 -20.61
N LEU A 299 1.22 -17.74 -20.32
CA LEU A 299 0.14 -17.98 -21.27
C LEU A 299 -0.84 -16.81 -21.26
N LYS A 300 -1.19 -16.37 -20.05
CA LYS A 300 -2.16 -15.32 -19.79
C LYS A 300 -1.77 -14.58 -18.52
N LEU A 301 -1.75 -13.26 -18.59
CA LEU A 301 -1.70 -12.39 -17.42
C LEU A 301 -2.65 -11.24 -17.71
N TRP A 302 -3.67 -11.08 -16.89
CA TRP A 302 -4.60 -9.95 -16.97
C TRP A 302 -4.89 -9.43 -15.59
N GLU A 303 -4.87 -8.12 -15.45
CA GLU A 303 -5.29 -7.42 -14.26
C GLU A 303 -6.22 -6.28 -14.63
N SER A 304 -7.37 -6.20 -13.97
CA SER A 304 -8.32 -5.10 -14.08
C SER A 304 -8.50 -4.50 -12.70
N MET A 305 -8.25 -3.20 -12.60
CA MET A 305 -8.29 -2.45 -11.34
C MET A 305 -9.19 -1.23 -11.50
N VAL A 306 -10.03 -0.98 -10.50
CA VAL A 306 -10.85 0.22 -10.43
C VAL A 306 -10.82 0.76 -9.01
N SER A 307 -10.79 2.08 -8.85
CA SER A 307 -10.99 2.74 -7.58
C SER A 307 -11.88 3.97 -7.71
N SER A 308 -12.62 4.27 -6.65
CA SER A 308 -13.46 5.46 -6.54
C SER A 308 -13.39 6.00 -5.12
N SER A 309 -13.42 7.31 -4.97
CA SER A 309 -13.51 7.98 -3.68
C SER A 309 -14.32 9.26 -3.77
N GLY A 310 -14.89 9.70 -2.65
CA GLY A 310 -15.67 10.93 -2.61
C GLY A 310 -16.42 11.11 -1.29
N PRO A 311 -17.19 12.21 -1.16
CA PRO A 311 -18.05 12.43 -0.02
C PRO A 311 -19.33 11.59 -0.13
N VAL A 312 -19.70 10.92 0.96
CA VAL A 312 -21.08 10.48 1.20
C VAL A 312 -21.88 11.66 1.75
N VAL A 313 -21.30 12.36 2.73
CA VAL A 313 -21.77 13.64 3.27
C VAL A 313 -20.59 14.59 3.26
N ARG A 314 -20.69 15.70 2.53
CA ARG A 314 -19.60 16.69 2.47
C ARG A 314 -19.21 17.14 3.88
N ASP A 315 -17.91 17.31 4.10
CA ASP A 315 -17.31 17.78 5.36
C ASP A 315 -17.49 16.84 6.57
N ARG A 316 -18.16 15.69 6.40
CA ARG A 316 -18.46 14.77 7.51
C ARG A 316 -18.10 13.33 7.22
N LEU A 317 -18.52 12.77 6.09
CA LEU A 317 -18.40 11.34 5.81
C LEU A 317 -17.93 11.11 4.39
N TRP A 318 -16.86 10.35 4.24
CA TRP A 318 -16.26 10.02 2.95
C TRP A 318 -16.09 8.52 2.78
N PHE A 319 -16.04 8.11 1.52
CA PHE A 319 -15.78 6.73 1.15
C PHE A 319 -14.59 6.62 0.20
N VAL A 320 -13.97 5.45 0.24
CA VAL A 320 -13.04 4.93 -0.77
C VAL A 320 -13.45 3.50 -1.04
N ALA A 321 -13.50 3.11 -2.31
CA ALA A 321 -13.68 1.73 -2.72
C ALA A 321 -12.68 1.39 -3.83
N SER A 322 -12.07 0.21 -3.78
CA SER A 322 -11.30 -0.35 -4.88
C SER A 322 -11.65 -1.81 -5.11
N ALA A 323 -11.47 -2.24 -6.35
CA ALA A 323 -11.62 -3.61 -6.76
C ALA A 323 -10.50 -3.99 -7.73
N LYS A 324 -9.90 -5.16 -7.53
CA LYS A 324 -8.93 -5.76 -8.43
C LYS A 324 -9.40 -7.17 -8.80
N LEU A 325 -9.42 -7.45 -10.09
CA LEU A 325 -9.55 -8.78 -10.65
C LEU A 325 -8.25 -9.09 -11.37
N ALA A 326 -7.65 -10.25 -11.10
CA ALA A 326 -6.44 -10.65 -11.79
C ALA A 326 -6.41 -12.16 -12.03
N GLU A 327 -5.75 -12.53 -13.13
CA GLU A 327 -5.58 -13.91 -13.56
C GLU A 327 -4.18 -14.07 -14.15
N VAL A 328 -3.48 -15.12 -13.73
CA VAL A 328 -2.12 -15.45 -14.18
C VAL A 328 -2.04 -16.94 -14.43
N ASP A 329 -1.74 -17.28 -15.69
CA ASP A 329 -1.52 -18.64 -16.17
C ASP A 329 -0.11 -18.74 -16.72
N THR A 330 0.69 -19.62 -16.14
CA THR A 330 2.09 -19.83 -16.55
C THR A 330 2.39 -21.31 -16.72
N LEU A 331 3.31 -21.64 -17.61
CA LEU A 331 3.89 -22.97 -17.68
C LEU A 331 5.01 -23.09 -16.65
N ARG A 332 4.97 -24.16 -15.85
CA ARG A 332 6.00 -24.43 -14.84
C ARG A 332 7.13 -25.26 -15.43
N VAL A 333 8.36 -24.77 -15.26
CA VAL A 333 9.56 -25.47 -15.70
C VAL A 333 9.80 -26.69 -14.80
N GLY A 334 10.11 -27.84 -15.40
CA GLY A 334 10.44 -29.07 -14.67
C GLY A 334 9.23 -29.85 -14.13
N SER A 335 8.00 -29.43 -14.45
CA SER A 335 6.78 -30.13 -14.07
C SER A 335 5.98 -30.48 -15.32
N TYR A 336 5.59 -31.76 -15.45
CA TYR A 336 4.97 -32.29 -16.66
C TYR A 336 3.80 -33.21 -16.30
N ASN A 337 2.75 -33.16 -17.11
CA ASN A 337 1.60 -34.04 -17.04
C ASN A 337 1.93 -35.39 -17.70
N ALA A 338 1.12 -36.41 -17.42
CA ALA A 338 1.30 -37.76 -17.99
C ALA A 338 1.24 -37.78 -19.54
N ASP A 339 0.57 -36.81 -20.15
CA ASP A 339 0.46 -36.61 -21.60
C ASP A 339 1.67 -35.88 -22.21
N GLY A 340 2.70 -35.55 -21.43
CA GLY A 340 3.90 -34.85 -21.90
C GLY A 340 3.74 -33.34 -22.07
N THR A 341 2.62 -32.75 -21.66
CA THR A 341 2.46 -31.30 -21.59
C THR A 341 3.13 -30.73 -20.33
N GLN A 342 3.62 -29.49 -20.40
CA GLN A 342 4.10 -28.80 -19.20
C GLN A 342 2.94 -28.47 -18.27
N LEU A 343 3.22 -28.54 -16.97
CA LEU A 343 2.23 -28.21 -15.96
C LEU A 343 1.83 -26.74 -16.04
N LEU A 344 0.52 -26.50 -16.06
CA LEU A 344 -0.09 -25.19 -15.88
C LEU A 344 -0.04 -24.78 -14.40
N ASP A 345 0.34 -23.54 -14.11
CA ASP A 345 0.14 -22.87 -12.81
C ASP A 345 -0.79 -21.69 -13.04
N ASP A 346 -2.08 -21.90 -12.73
CA ASP A 346 -3.16 -20.95 -12.91
C ASP A 346 -3.62 -20.36 -11.58
N ASN A 347 -3.73 -19.04 -11.58
CA ASN A 347 -3.98 -18.25 -10.38
C ASN A 347 -5.03 -17.21 -10.70
N GLN A 348 -6.04 -17.11 -9.84
CA GLN A 348 -7.05 -16.07 -9.92
C GLN A 348 -7.10 -15.30 -8.61
N LEU A 349 -7.25 -13.99 -8.70
CA LEU A 349 -7.37 -13.10 -7.58
C LEU A 349 -8.56 -12.17 -7.76
N ARG A 350 -9.36 -12.05 -6.71
CA ARG A 350 -10.38 -11.01 -6.57
C ARG A 350 -10.11 -10.29 -5.25
N ASN A 351 -9.93 -8.99 -5.32
CA ASN A 351 -9.73 -8.13 -4.17
C ASN A 351 -10.81 -7.04 -4.19
N LEU A 352 -11.42 -6.80 -3.04
CA LEU A 352 -12.30 -5.68 -2.79
C LEU A 352 -11.81 -4.99 -1.52
N LEU A 353 -11.65 -3.68 -1.57
CA LEU A 353 -11.36 -2.87 -0.41
C LEU A 353 -12.35 -1.72 -0.33
N GLY A 354 -12.90 -1.48 0.85
CA GLY A 354 -13.73 -0.33 1.17
C GLY A 354 -13.20 0.36 2.41
N LYS A 355 -13.19 1.69 2.42
CA LYS A 355 -12.89 2.49 3.60
C LYS A 355 -13.93 3.59 3.76
N ALA A 356 -14.45 3.74 4.96
CA ALA A 356 -15.27 4.86 5.38
C ALA A 356 -14.49 5.71 6.38
N SER A 357 -14.48 7.02 6.17
CA SER A 357 -13.85 8.00 7.06
C SER A 357 -14.91 8.98 7.54
N TRP A 358 -15.07 9.11 8.84
CA TRP A 358 -16.10 9.95 9.46
C TRP A 358 -15.47 10.97 10.43
N ALA A 359 -15.67 12.26 10.18
CA ALA A 359 -15.42 13.33 11.15
C ALA A 359 -16.60 13.42 12.13
N VAL A 360 -16.49 12.66 13.23
CA VAL A 360 -17.47 12.67 14.32
C VAL A 360 -17.59 14.09 14.90
N THR A 361 -16.44 14.73 15.13
CA THR A 361 -16.32 16.15 15.46
C THR A 361 -15.19 16.78 14.66
N ASN A 362 -14.97 18.08 14.78
CA ASN A 362 -13.85 18.77 14.09
C ASN A 362 -12.47 18.23 14.53
N ASN A 363 -12.41 17.58 15.70
CA ASN A 363 -11.16 17.08 16.30
C ASN A 363 -11.12 15.55 16.41
N ASN A 364 -12.20 14.84 16.09
CA ASN A 364 -12.30 13.40 16.22
C ASN A 364 -12.71 12.75 14.90
N GLN A 365 -11.90 11.80 14.44
CA GLN A 365 -12.13 11.05 13.21
C GLN A 365 -12.18 9.57 13.50
N LEU A 366 -13.11 8.87 12.85
CA LEU A 366 -13.24 7.43 12.86
C LEU A 366 -13.00 6.89 11.44
N HIS A 367 -12.14 5.89 11.33
CA HIS A 367 -11.88 5.19 10.08
C HIS A 367 -12.29 3.73 10.22
N PHE A 368 -13.06 3.24 9.25
CA PHE A 368 -13.43 1.84 9.13
C PHE A 368 -12.95 1.32 7.78
N THR A 369 -12.12 0.29 7.79
CA THR A 369 -11.59 -0.35 6.58
C THR A 369 -12.05 -1.80 6.53
N TYR A 370 -12.60 -2.20 5.39
CA TYR A 370 -12.98 -3.56 5.07
C TYR A 370 -12.19 -4.03 3.86
N GLY A 371 -11.50 -5.17 4.00
CA GLY A 371 -10.80 -5.83 2.90
C GLY A 371 -11.34 -7.24 2.71
N TRP A 372 -11.59 -7.62 1.46
CA TRP A 372 -11.93 -8.97 1.07
C TRP A 372 -11.02 -9.43 -0.05
N VAL A 373 -10.38 -10.57 0.15
CA VAL A 373 -9.50 -11.18 -0.85
C VAL A 373 -9.94 -12.61 -1.06
N HIS A 374 -10.14 -12.98 -2.31
CA HIS A 374 -10.32 -14.35 -2.73
C HIS A 374 -9.26 -14.70 -3.75
N LYS A 375 -8.40 -15.64 -3.38
CA LYS A 375 -7.36 -16.17 -4.25
C LYS A 375 -7.63 -17.65 -4.51
N GLY A 376 -7.77 -18.01 -5.77
CA GLY A 376 -7.84 -19.39 -6.23
C GLY A 376 -6.54 -19.80 -6.90
N ARG A 377 -6.06 -21.01 -6.60
CA ARG A 377 -4.93 -21.64 -7.30
C ARG A 377 -5.29 -23.09 -7.58
N TYR A 378 -5.32 -23.47 -8.85
CA TYR A 378 -6.02 -24.69 -9.27
C TYR A 378 -5.07 -25.80 -9.75
N HIS A 379 -3.78 -25.51 -10.01
CA HIS A 379 -2.78 -26.51 -10.43
C HIS A 379 -1.38 -26.36 -9.77
N GLN A 380 -1.32 -26.19 -8.44
CA GLN A 380 -0.05 -26.04 -7.71
C GLN A 380 0.72 -27.37 -7.55
N ALA A 381 1.94 -27.48 -8.08
CA ALA A 381 2.82 -28.62 -7.74
C ALA A 381 3.29 -28.53 -6.26
N GLY A 382 3.15 -29.65 -5.53
CA GLY A 382 3.51 -29.79 -4.13
C GLY A 382 5.02 -29.70 -3.88
N GLY A 383 5.52 -28.50 -3.59
CA GLY A 383 6.89 -28.29 -3.11
C GLY A 383 8.01 -28.73 -4.07
N PRO A 384 9.28 -28.62 -3.64
CA PRO A 384 10.45 -28.98 -4.45
C PRO A 384 10.69 -30.50 -4.57
N THR A 385 9.98 -31.32 -3.80
CA THR A 385 10.22 -32.77 -3.66
C THR A 385 9.06 -33.67 -4.08
N VAL A 386 7.88 -33.14 -4.40
CA VAL A 386 6.73 -33.97 -4.83
C VAL A 386 6.43 -33.70 -6.31
N THR A 387 7.00 -34.55 -7.16
CA THR A 387 6.72 -34.66 -8.60
C THR A 387 5.52 -35.58 -8.89
N GLN A 388 4.51 -35.61 -8.03
CA GLN A 388 3.26 -36.35 -8.26
C GLN A 388 2.05 -35.53 -7.83
N PHE A 389 1.06 -35.46 -8.72
CA PHE A 389 -0.25 -34.89 -8.41
C PHE A 389 -1.06 -35.83 -7.52
N PHE A 390 -1.79 -35.23 -6.58
CA PHE A 390 -3.15 -35.64 -6.32
C PHE A 390 -4.01 -34.87 -7.31
N ASP A 391 -4.58 -35.57 -8.31
CA ASP A 391 -5.69 -35.18 -9.18
C ASP A 391 -5.68 -33.79 -9.90
N THR A 392 -5.96 -33.79 -11.21
CA THR A 392 -6.31 -32.61 -12.02
C THR A 392 -7.54 -31.82 -11.52
N SER A 393 -8.32 -32.37 -10.58
CA SER A 393 -9.38 -31.65 -9.87
C SER A 393 -8.97 -31.05 -8.52
N ALA A 394 -7.70 -31.18 -8.10
CA ALA A 394 -7.24 -30.72 -6.80
C ALA A 394 -7.01 -29.20 -6.77
N SER A 395 -8.09 -28.45 -6.56
CA SER A 395 -8.04 -27.05 -6.20
C SER A 395 -7.56 -26.89 -4.75
N PHE A 396 -6.43 -26.19 -4.53
CA PHE A 396 -6.09 -25.68 -3.19
C PHE A 396 -6.97 -24.46 -2.93
N TYR A 397 -8.15 -24.71 -2.37
CA TYR A 397 -8.99 -23.66 -1.82
C TYR A 397 -8.38 -23.27 -0.48
N ASN A 398 -7.75 -22.09 -0.40
CA ASN A 398 -7.45 -21.44 0.87
C ASN A 398 -8.59 -20.45 1.15
N PRO A 399 -9.68 -20.86 1.81
CA PRO A 399 -10.60 -19.88 2.35
C PRO A 399 -9.89 -19.23 3.53
N SER A 400 -9.52 -17.96 3.39
CA SER A 400 -9.31 -17.08 4.54
C SER A 400 -10.66 -16.80 5.23
N ARG A 401 -11.41 -17.85 5.59
CA ARG A 401 -12.54 -17.80 6.51
C ARG A 401 -12.06 -18.39 7.82
N ASN A 402 -11.59 -17.52 8.71
CA ASN A 402 -11.43 -17.85 10.11
C ASN A 402 -12.83 -18.13 10.69
N HIS A 403 -13.23 -19.40 10.73
CA HIS A 403 -14.28 -19.88 11.62
C HIS A 403 -13.62 -20.67 12.74
N TYR A 404 -13.49 -20.03 13.90
CA TYR A 404 -13.23 -20.75 15.14
C TYR A 404 -14.53 -21.49 15.52
N GLN A 405 -14.55 -22.81 15.35
CA GLN A 405 -15.45 -23.65 16.13
C GLN A 405 -14.70 -24.06 17.40
N LEU A 406 -15.15 -23.50 18.52
CA LEU A 406 -14.84 -24.04 19.83
C LEU A 406 -15.52 -25.41 19.94
N ALA A 407 -14.73 -26.48 19.95
CA ALA A 407 -15.18 -27.75 20.51
C ALA A 407 -15.08 -27.67 22.04
N ARG A 408 -16.06 -28.25 22.71
CA ARG A 408 -16.29 -28.22 24.16
C ARG A 408 -15.11 -28.69 25.00
#